data_AF-A0A1I4FHC0-F1
#
_entry.id   AF-A0A1I4FHC0-F1
#
_cell.length_a   1.000
_cell.length_b   1.000
_cell.length_c   1.000
_cell.angle_alpha   90.00
_cell.angle_beta   90.00
_cell.angle_gamma   90.00
#
_symmetry.space_group_name_H-M   'P 1'
#
loop_
_entity.id
_entity.type
_entity.pdbx_description
1 polymer ?
#
loop_
_entity_poly.entity_id
_entity_poly.type
_entity_poly.pdbx_seq_one_letter_code
_entity_poly.pdbx_strand_id
1 'polypeptide(L)'
;MNNSSNYTMVSHVQMENTRIALLKVVTEMDQATDDLVTRLKTTLGGLWSGKTAEYFEAHRMIWDDAEREMGRRLHEAATAIGVANENYKNAELKNQRIWMQH
;
A
#
# COMPACT_ATOMS: atom_id res chain seq x y z
N MET A 1 -9.77 -28.48 18.32
CA MET A 1 -8.57 -27.62 18.18
C MET A 1 -8.90 -26.53 17.16
N ASN A 2 -8.84 -25.24 17.53
CA ASN A 2 -9.21 -24.12 16.64
C ASN A 2 -8.28 -22.89 16.78
N ASN A 3 -7.07 -23.08 17.33
CA ASN A 3 -6.13 -21.97 17.58
C ASN A 3 -5.46 -21.48 16.28
N SER A 4 -5.17 -22.36 15.33
CA SER A 4 -4.48 -21.99 14.08
C SER A 4 -5.35 -21.14 13.14
N SER A 5 -6.64 -21.47 13.03
CA SER A 5 -7.62 -20.68 12.26
C SER A 5 -7.77 -19.25 12.84
N ASN A 6 -7.89 -19.16 14.17
CA ASN A 6 -7.96 -17.87 14.88
C ASN A 6 -6.69 -17.04 14.69
N TYR A 7 -5.50 -17.67 14.74
CA TYR A 7 -4.23 -17.00 14.50
C TYR A 7 -4.11 -16.44 13.07
N THR A 8 -4.48 -17.24 12.05
CA THR A 8 -4.48 -16.80 10.65
C THR A 8 -5.45 -15.65 10.42
N MET A 9 -6.64 -15.68 11.03
CA MET A 9 -7.63 -14.60 10.90
C MET A 9 -7.13 -13.29 11.54
N VAL A 10 -6.57 -13.35 12.76
CA VAL A 10 -6.01 -12.17 13.44
C VAL A 10 -4.84 -11.59 12.65
N SER A 11 -3.96 -12.45 12.12
CA SER A 11 -2.84 -12.02 11.28
C SER A 11 -3.32 -11.29 10.02
N HIS A 12 -4.38 -11.75 9.37
CA HIS A 12 -4.96 -11.09 8.20
C HIS A 12 -5.52 -9.70 8.53
N VAL A 13 -6.28 -9.57 9.61
CA VAL A 13 -6.81 -8.27 10.05
C VAL A 13 -5.67 -7.29 10.32
N GLN A 14 -4.59 -7.74 10.96
CA GLN A 14 -3.41 -6.92 11.21
C GLN A 14 -2.75 -6.46 9.89
N MET A 15 -2.59 -7.36 8.93
CA MET A 15 -1.99 -7.04 7.62
C MET A 15 -2.85 -6.05 6.82
N GLU A 16 -4.17 -6.21 6.84
CA GLU A 16 -5.09 -5.27 6.19
C GLU A 16 -5.02 -3.87 6.84
N ASN A 17 -4.99 -3.81 8.16
CA ASN A 17 -4.80 -2.56 8.89
C ASN A 17 -3.46 -1.90 8.54
N THR A 18 -2.38 -2.67 8.46
CA THR A 18 -1.07 -2.17 8.03
C THR A 18 -1.11 -1.65 6.60
N ARG A 19 -1.78 -2.34 5.67
CA ARG A 19 -1.96 -1.88 4.29
C ARG A 19 -2.68 -0.54 4.25
N ILE A 20 -3.78 -0.39 4.97
CA ILE A 20 -4.55 0.85 5.05
C ILE A 20 -3.68 1.99 5.62
N ALA A 21 -2.94 1.71 6.68
CA ALA A 21 -2.05 2.70 7.28
C ALA A 21 -0.93 3.14 6.31
N LEU A 22 -0.32 2.20 5.58
CA LEU A 22 0.72 2.51 4.61
C LEU A 22 0.17 3.28 3.40
N LEU A 23 -1.01 2.91 2.90
CA LEU A 23 -1.67 3.68 1.83
C LEU A 23 -1.96 5.10 2.27
N LYS A 24 -2.44 5.28 3.51
CA LYS A 24 -2.64 6.61 4.08
C LYS A 24 -1.34 7.42 4.08
N VAL A 25 -0.23 6.83 4.53
CA VAL A 25 1.08 7.50 4.51
C VAL A 25 1.50 7.88 3.08
N VAL A 26 1.33 6.99 2.10
CA VAL A 26 1.65 7.29 0.69
C VAL A 26 0.80 8.46 0.18
N THR A 27 -0.49 8.48 0.48
CA THR A 27 -1.38 9.61 0.11
C THR A 27 -1.01 10.91 0.82
N GLU A 28 -0.57 10.84 2.08
CA GLU A 28 -0.09 12.03 2.81
C GLU A 28 1.23 12.57 2.23
N MET A 29 2.09 11.69 1.69
CA MET A 29 3.32 12.10 0.99
C MET A 29 3.00 12.83 -0.32
N ASP A 30 2.11 12.27 -1.15
CA ASP A 30 1.61 12.86 -2.40
C ASP A 30 1.02 14.26 -2.17
N GLN A 31 0.18 14.40 -1.14
CA GLN A 31 -0.38 15.70 -0.77
C GLN A 31 0.70 16.68 -0.32
N ALA A 32 1.69 16.23 0.44
CA ALA A 32 2.75 17.10 0.94
C ALA A 32 3.68 17.60 -0.18
N THR A 33 3.97 16.76 -1.18
CA THR A 33 4.79 17.12 -2.35
C THR A 33 4.04 18.09 -3.26
N ASP A 34 2.75 17.87 -3.52
CA ASP A 34 1.91 18.80 -4.28
C ASP A 34 1.72 20.16 -3.57
N ASP A 35 1.52 20.15 -2.25
CA ASP A 35 1.45 21.36 -1.43
C ASP A 35 2.76 22.14 -1.48
N LEU A 36 3.91 21.46 -1.41
CA LEU A 36 5.22 22.09 -1.53
C LEU A 36 5.36 22.82 -2.86
N VAL A 37 5.02 22.15 -3.97
CA VAL A 37 5.12 22.74 -5.32
C VAL A 37 4.16 23.92 -5.47
N THR A 38 2.95 23.80 -4.95
CA THR A 38 1.95 24.89 -4.97
C THR A 38 2.43 26.10 -4.18
N ARG A 39 3.00 25.88 -2.99
CA ARG A 39 3.58 26.94 -2.16
C ARG A 39 4.76 27.61 -2.85
N LEU A 40 5.66 26.83 -3.46
CA LEU A 40 6.80 27.38 -4.19
C LEU A 40 6.35 28.24 -5.38
N LYS A 41 5.40 27.77 -6.19
CA LYS A 41 4.81 28.54 -7.29
C LYS A 41 4.20 29.85 -6.79
N THR A 42 3.49 29.81 -5.66
CA THR A 42 2.86 30.99 -5.06
C THR A 42 3.89 31.98 -4.50
N THR A 43 4.87 31.50 -3.73
CA THR A 43 5.90 32.33 -3.10
C THR A 43 6.84 32.97 -4.11
N LEU A 44 7.22 32.23 -5.14
CA LEU A 44 8.17 32.72 -6.15
C LEU A 44 7.46 33.49 -7.27
N GLY A 45 6.17 33.24 -7.53
CA GLY A 45 5.40 33.96 -8.53
C GLY A 45 6.08 33.95 -9.90
N GLY A 46 6.32 35.12 -10.48
CA GLY A 46 7.03 35.25 -11.76
C GLY A 46 8.50 34.79 -11.76
N LEU A 47 9.10 34.61 -10.57
CA LEU A 47 10.44 34.04 -10.43
C LEU A 47 10.44 32.50 -10.54
N TRP A 48 9.26 31.85 -10.47
CA TRP A 48 9.11 30.44 -10.79
C TRP A 48 9.19 30.24 -12.31
N SER A 49 10.40 30.24 -12.85
CA SER A 49 10.62 30.06 -14.28
C SER A 49 11.98 29.44 -14.58
N GLY A 50 12.13 28.97 -15.82
CA GLY A 50 13.36 28.36 -16.32
C GLY A 50 13.83 27.18 -15.47
N LYS A 51 15.15 27.10 -15.26
CA LYS A 51 15.81 25.95 -14.64
C LYS A 51 15.29 25.58 -13.25
N THR A 52 14.85 26.56 -12.45
CA THR A 52 14.32 26.28 -11.10
C THR A 52 12.98 25.54 -11.20
N ALA A 53 12.07 26.02 -12.06
CA ALA A 53 10.79 25.37 -12.29
C ALA A 53 10.97 23.96 -12.89
N GLU A 54 11.88 23.82 -13.86
CA GLU A 54 12.22 22.54 -14.48
C GLU A 54 12.81 21.54 -13.45
N TYR A 55 13.71 22.00 -12.57
CA TYR A 55 14.31 21.16 -11.54
C TYR A 55 13.26 20.59 -10.60
N PHE A 56 12.35 21.42 -10.09
CA PHE A 56 11.30 20.96 -9.18
C PHE A 56 10.26 20.08 -9.86
N GLU A 57 9.89 20.37 -11.11
CA GLU A 57 8.96 19.52 -11.86
C GLU A 57 9.56 18.13 -12.12
N ALA A 58 10.85 18.06 -12.46
CA ALA A 58 11.55 16.79 -12.61
C ALA A 58 11.59 15.98 -11.31
N HIS A 59 11.76 16.63 -10.15
CA HIS A 59 11.71 15.96 -8.85
C HIS A 59 10.29 15.52 -8.50
N ARG A 60 9.28 16.34 -8.80
CA ARG A 60 7.86 15.98 -8.62
C ARG A 60 7.56 14.68 -9.35
N MET A 61 7.94 14.58 -10.63
CA MET A 61 7.76 13.35 -11.40
C MET A 61 8.42 12.12 -10.78
N ILE A 62 9.60 12.27 -10.15
CA ILE A 62 10.29 11.16 -9.47
C ILE A 62 9.51 10.72 -8.23
N TRP A 63 8.97 11.67 -7.46
CA TRP A 63 8.14 11.38 -6.30
C TRP A 63 6.82 10.71 -6.70
N ASP A 64 6.13 11.24 -7.70
CA ASP A 64 4.88 10.68 -8.24
C ASP A 64 5.07 9.23 -8.75
N ASP A 65 6.24 8.91 -9.31
CA ASP A 65 6.56 7.56 -9.75
C ASP A 65 6.84 6.62 -8.57
N ALA A 66 7.59 7.09 -7.58
CA ALA A 66 7.84 6.33 -6.36
C ALA A 66 6.55 6.03 -5.58
N GLU A 67 5.64 7.00 -5.49
CA GLU A 67 4.35 6.87 -4.81
C GLU A 67 3.42 5.88 -5.53
N ARG A 68 3.34 5.94 -6.86
CA ARG A 68 2.62 4.93 -7.65
C ARG A 68 3.20 3.53 -7.46
N GLU A 69 4.51 3.40 -7.47
CA GLU A 69 5.18 2.11 -7.27
C GLU A 69 4.94 1.55 -5.87
N MET A 70 4.96 2.40 -4.83
CA MET A 70 4.58 2.00 -3.47
C MET A 70 3.13 1.53 -3.41
N GLY A 71 2.20 2.28 -4.02
CA GLY A 71 0.79 1.90 -4.12
C GLY A 71 0.60 0.54 -4.80
N ARG A 72 1.29 0.29 -5.92
CA ARG A 72 1.26 -0.99 -6.63
C ARG A 72 1.74 -2.15 -5.75
N ARG A 73 2.89 -1.99 -5.09
CA ARG A 73 3.47 -3.03 -4.21
C ARG A 73 2.57 -3.35 -3.03
N LEU A 74 1.93 -2.34 -2.44
CA LEU A 74 0.97 -2.55 -1.35
C LEU A 74 -0.25 -3.35 -1.81
N HIS A 75 -0.74 -3.10 -3.03
CA HIS A 75 -1.84 -3.86 -3.62
C HIS A 75 -1.45 -5.31 -3.93
N GLU A 76 -0.25 -5.54 -4.45
CA GLU A 76 0.29 -6.87 -4.73
C GLU A 76 0.45 -7.70 -3.45
N ALA A 77 0.99 -7.08 -2.39
CA ALA A 77 1.10 -7.72 -1.08
C ALA A 77 -0.27 -8.13 -0.54
N ALA A 78 -1.26 -7.25 -0.63
CA ALA A 78 -2.63 -7.53 -0.19
C ALA A 78 -3.25 -8.72 -0.93
N THR A 79 -3.06 -8.76 -2.26
CA THR A 79 -3.56 -9.85 -3.10
C THR A 79 -2.90 -11.18 -2.75
N ALA A 80 -1.57 -11.19 -2.59
CA ALA A 80 -0.83 -12.40 -2.22
C ALA A 80 -1.28 -12.96 -0.86
N ILE A 81 -1.53 -12.08 0.11
CA ILE A 81 -2.05 -12.45 1.43
C ILE A 81 -3.46 -13.05 1.33
N GLY A 82 -4.33 -12.45 0.52
CA GLY A 82 -5.68 -12.98 0.26
C GLY A 82 -5.65 -14.40 -0.29
N VAL A 83 -4.83 -14.63 -1.33
CA VAL A 83 -4.66 -15.95 -1.95
C VAL A 83 -4.10 -16.98 -0.95
N ALA A 84 -3.10 -16.60 -0.15
CA ALA A 84 -2.53 -17.48 0.87
C ALA A 84 -3.57 -17.91 1.92
N ASN A 85 -4.44 -16.98 2.34
CA ASN A 85 -5.52 -17.27 3.29
C ASN A 85 -6.59 -18.21 2.70
N GLU A 86 -7.00 -18.00 1.46
CA GLU A 86 -7.94 -18.88 0.77
C GLU A 86 -7.38 -20.30 0.64
N ASN A 87 -6.12 -20.43 0.23
CA ASN A 87 -5.43 -21.71 0.13
C ASN A 87 -5.38 -22.43 1.49
N TYR A 88 -5.09 -21.70 2.56
CA TYR A 88 -5.06 -22.26 3.92
C TYR A 88 -6.44 -22.75 4.37
N LYS A 89 -7.50 -21.94 4.19
CA LYS A 89 -8.89 -22.35 4.52
C LYS A 89 -9.31 -23.59 3.73
N ASN A 90 -8.99 -23.65 2.44
CA ASN A 90 -9.31 -24.80 1.59
C ASN A 90 -8.57 -26.07 2.03
N ALA A 91 -7.30 -25.96 2.41
CA ALA A 91 -6.52 -27.07 2.93
C ALA A 91 -7.09 -27.60 4.26
N GLU A 92 -7.45 -26.70 5.18
CA GLU A 92 -8.06 -27.07 6.46
C GLU A 92 -9.41 -27.77 6.27
N LEU A 93 -10.29 -27.24 5.41
CA LEU A 93 -11.57 -27.87 5.07
C LEU A 93 -11.39 -29.24 4.40
N LYS A 94 -10.33 -29.43 3.60
CA LYS A 94 -10.02 -30.72 2.99
C LYS A 94 -9.53 -31.71 4.06
N ASN A 95 -8.64 -31.28 4.95
CA ASN A 95 -8.14 -32.11 6.04
C ASN A 95 -9.29 -32.56 6.93
N GLN A 96 -10.15 -31.65 7.40
CA GLN A 96 -11.31 -31.98 8.23
C GLN A 96 -12.21 -33.04 7.59
N ARG A 97 -12.46 -32.94 6.28
CA ARG A 97 -13.23 -33.96 5.55
C ARG A 97 -12.57 -35.33 5.52
N ILE A 98 -11.24 -35.40 5.39
CA ILE A 98 -10.49 -36.67 5.43
C ILE A 98 -10.57 -37.31 6.83
N TRP A 99 -10.42 -36.51 7.89
CA TRP A 99 -10.48 -36.97 9.27
C TRP A 99 -11.88 -37.35 9.74
N MET A 100 -12.95 -36.86 9.11
CA MET A 100 -14.34 -37.24 9.39
C MET A 100 -14.80 -38.51 8.65
N GLN A 101 -14.00 -39.04 7.71
CA GLN A 101 -14.30 -40.25 6.93
C GLN A 101 -13.57 -41.51 7.46
N HIS A 102 -12.85 -41.38 8.57
CA HIS A 102 -12.20 -42.46 9.32
C HIS A 102 -12.74 -42.46 10.75
#